data_AF-A0AAQ1BUE0-F1
#
_entry.id   AF-A0AAQ1BUE0-F1
#
_cell.length_a   1.000
_cell.length_b   1.000
_cell.length_c   1.000
_cell.angle_alpha   90.00
_cell.angle_beta   90.00
_cell.angle_gamma   90.00
#
_symmetry.space_group_name_H-M   'P 1'
#
loop_
_entity.id
_entity.type
_entity.pdbx_description
1 polymer ?
#
loop_
_entity_poly.entity_id
_entity_poly.type
_entity_poly.pdbx_seq_one_letter_code
_entity_poly.pdbx_strand_id
1 'polypeptide(L)' 'VMRMTVIDVRDELIAFYERRGYRRTGIVKPFPYGDERFGIPLRQDLRFEVLEKQLGGPTP' A
#
# COMPACT_ATOMS: atom_id res chain seq x y z
N VAL A 1 5.36 -12.30 7.23
CA VAL A 1 5.48 -11.00 6.55
C VAL A 1 4.30 -10.12 6.93
N MET A 2 4.52 -8.83 7.15
CA MET A 2 3.45 -7.85 7.30
C MET A 2 3.02 -7.35 5.93
N ARG A 3 1.71 -7.28 5.69
CA ARG A 3 1.11 -6.75 4.46
C ARG A 3 0.41 -5.44 4.75
N MET A 4 0.58 -4.49 3.85
CA MET A 4 -0.07 -3.18 3.92
C MET A 4 -0.51 -2.79 2.51
N THR A 5 -1.64 -2.12 2.39
CA THR A 5 -2.12 -1.58 1.12
C THR A 5 -1.92 -0.07 1.12
N VAL A 6 -1.43 0.46 0.01
CA VAL A 6 -1.18 1.90 -0.16
C VAL A 6 -1.69 2.33 -1.53
N ILE A 7 -2.17 3.55 -1.65
CA ILE A 7 -2.66 4.06 -2.94
C ILE A 7 -1.47 4.12 -3.93
N ASP A 8 -1.63 3.53 -5.11
CA ASP A 8 -0.57 3.36 -6.12
C ASP A 8 -0.05 4.69 -6.67
N VAL A 9 -0.92 5.69 -6.83
CA VAL A 9 -0.53 7.05 -7.28
C VAL A 9 0.24 7.87 -6.25
N ARG A 10 0.48 7.32 -5.04
CA ARG A 10 1.14 8.02 -3.93
C ARG A 10 2.60 7.58 -3.81
N ASP A 11 3.39 7.86 -4.85
CA ASP A 11 4.79 7.45 -4.95
C ASP A 11 5.65 7.88 -3.75
N GLU A 12 5.44 9.08 -3.20
CA GLU A 12 6.17 9.54 -2.01
C GLU A 12 5.91 8.66 -0.79
N LEU A 13 4.66 8.23 -0.60
CA LEU A 13 4.26 7.37 0.50
C LEU A 13 4.81 5.96 0.30
N ILE A 14 4.80 5.46 -0.94
CA ILE A 14 5.43 4.17 -1.27
C ILE A 14 6.93 4.23 -0.96
N ALA A 15 7.65 5.26 -1.44
CA ALA A 15 9.07 5.44 -1.18
C ALA A 15 9.39 5.57 0.32
N PHE A 16 8.50 6.20 1.10
CA PHE A 16 8.62 6.27 2.56
C PHE A 16 8.57 4.89 3.23
N TYR A 17 7.74 3.98 2.73
CA TYR A 17 7.63 2.61 3.23
C TYR A 17 8.73 1.70 2.70
N GLU A 18 9.17 1.88 1.47
CA GLU A 18 10.33 1.18 0.91
C GLU A 18 11.58 1.41 1.76
N ARG A 19 11.85 2.65 2.16
CA ARG A 19 12.93 2.99 3.10
C ARG A 19 12.80 2.31 4.48
N ARG A 20 11.60 1.89 4.87
CA ARG A 20 11.32 1.17 6.15
C ARG A 20 11.36 -0.34 6.01
N GLY A 21 11.79 -0.85 4.86
CA GLY A 21 11.93 -2.27 4.57
C GLY A 21 10.65 -2.93 4.03
N TYR A 22 9.64 -2.15 3.65
CA TYR A 22 8.56 -2.68 2.81
C TYR A 22 9.06 -2.83 1.36
N ARG A 23 8.45 -3.74 0.61
CA ARG A 23 8.72 -3.95 -0.82
C ARG A 23 7.40 -4.03 -1.56
N ARG A 24 7.36 -3.46 -2.77
CA ARG A 24 6.23 -3.62 -3.69
C ARG A 24 6.08 -5.09 -4.05
N THR A 25 4.85 -5.58 -4.03
CA THR A 25 4.55 -6.97 -4.44
C THR A 25 4.09 -7.05 -5.89
N GLY A 26 3.75 -5.92 -6.52
CA GLY A 26 3.12 -5.87 -7.83
C GLY A 26 1.64 -6.28 -7.81
N ILE A 27 1.09 -6.62 -6.64
CA ILE A 27 -0.32 -6.96 -6.48
C ILE A 27 -1.10 -5.67 -6.27
N VAL A 28 -1.97 -5.35 -7.22
CA VAL A 28 -2.91 -4.22 -7.13
C VAL A 28 -4.32 -4.70 -6.78
N LYS A 29 -5.02 -3.93 -5.95
CA LYS A 29 -6.43 -4.13 -5.59
C LYS A 29 -7.26 -2.91 -5.96
N PRO A 30 -8.53 -3.07 -6.33
CA PRO A 30 -9.41 -1.94 -6.61
C PRO A 30 -9.59 -1.07 -5.35
N PHE A 31 -9.59 0.24 -5.54
CA PHE A 31 -9.99 1.17 -4.48
C PHE A 31 -11.53 1.13 -4.33
N PRO A 32 -12.09 1.07 -3.10
CA PRO A 32 -13.52 1.05 -2.87
C PRO A 32 -14.11 2.45 -3.11
N TYR A 33 -14.51 2.70 -4.35
CA TYR A 33 -15.28 3.89 -4.71
C TYR A 33 -16.65 3.88 -4.04
N GLY A 34 -17.04 5.01 -3.47
CA GLY A 34 -18.36 5.18 -2.84
C GLY A 34 -18.45 4.76 -1.37
N ASP A 35 -17.34 4.41 -0.72
CA ASP A 35 -17.29 4.25 0.74
C ASP A 35 -16.80 5.56 1.39
N GLU A 36 -17.72 6.29 2.01
CA GLU A 36 -17.47 7.60 2.63
C GLU A 36 -16.39 7.56 3.73
N ARG A 37 -16.07 6.38 4.29
CA ARG A 37 -14.99 6.20 5.26
C ARG A 37 -13.61 6.49 4.69
N PHE A 38 -13.46 6.45 3.37
CA PHE A 38 -12.20 6.72 2.68
C PHE A 38 -12.12 8.14 2.10
N GLY A 39 -13.13 8.98 2.39
CA GLY A 39 -13.28 10.31 1.81
C GLY A 39 -13.80 10.26 0.37
N ILE A 40 -14.05 11.42 -0.21
CA ILE A 40 -14.49 11.55 -1.61
C ILE A 40 -13.26 11.55 -2.51
N PRO A 41 -12.98 10.48 -3.28
CA PRO A 41 -11.81 10.45 -4.14
C PRO A 41 -11.97 11.45 -5.28
N LEU A 42 -10.99 12.35 -5.43
CA LEU A 42 -10.93 13.31 -6.54
C LEU A 42 -10.54 12.67 -7.89
N ARG A 43 -10.18 11.39 -7.87
CA ARG A 43 -9.69 10.60 -9.02
C ARG A 43 -10.43 9.27 -9.13
N GLN A 44 -10.74 8.86 -10.36
CA GLN A 44 -11.50 7.64 -10.66
C GLN A 44 -10.63 6.41 -11.00
N ASP A 45 -9.31 6.55 -10.96
CA ASP A 45 -8.31 5.54 -11.33
C ASP A 45 -7.44 5.04 -10.16
N LEU A 46 -7.86 5.31 -8.91
CA LEU A 46 -7.15 4.89 -7.70
C LEU A 46 -7.16 3.37 -7.56
N ARG A 47 -5.99 2.83 -7.23
CA ARG A 47 -5.79 1.42 -6.88
C ARG A 47 -4.94 1.34 -5.63
N PHE A 48 -5.04 0.21 -4.94
CA PHE A 48 -4.15 -0.12 -3.84
C PHE A 48 -3.03 -1.02 -4.33
N GLU A 49 -1.78 -0.59 -4.20
CA GLU A 49 -0.60 -1.44 -4.28
C GLU A 49 -0.39 -2.16 -2.94
N VAL A 50 -0.13 -3.47 -2.98
CA VAL A 50 0.22 -4.24 -1.79
C VAL A 50 1.72 -4.15 -1.56
N LEU A 51 2.09 -3.65 -0.39
CA LEU A 51 3.44 -3.64 0.14
C LEU A 51 3.62 -4.75 1.17
N GLU A 52 4.77 -5.41 1.13
CA GLU A 52 5.15 -6.46 2.07
C GLU A 52 6.43 -6.11 2.82
N LYS A 53 6.44 -6.32 4.13
CA LYS A 53 7.64 -6.22 4.97
C LYS A 53 7.91 -7.57 5.64
N GLN A 54 9.14 -8.05 5.52
CA GLN A 54 9.61 -9.17 6.33
C GLN A 54 9.71 -8.70 7.79
N LEU A 55 8.84 -9.23 8.65
CA LEU A 55 8.98 -9.08 10.10
C LEU A 55 9.95 -10.18 10.52
N GLY A 56 11.23 -9.86 10.64
CA GLY A 56 12.19 -10.75 11.28
C GLY A 56 11.83 -10.87 12.76
N GLY A 57 11.32 -12.03 13.18
CA GLY A 57 11.62 -12.51 14.53
C GLY A 57 13.11 -12.86 14.60
N PRO A 58 13.74 -12.89 15.79
CA PRO A 58 15.14 -13.22 15.90
C PRO A 58 15.40 -14.54 15.16
N THR A 59 16.33 -14.52 14.21
CA THR A 59 16.86 -15.74 13.61
C THR A 59 17.31 -16.65 14.77
N PRO A 60 16.83 -17.90 14.87
CA PRO A 60 17.33 -18.82 15.88
C PRO A 60 18.83 -19.07 15.71
#